data_AF-A0A132BQW8-F1
#
_entry.id   AF-A0A132BQW8-F1
#
_cell.length_a   1.000
_cell.length_b   1.000
_cell.length_c   1.000
_cell.angle_alpha   90.00
_cell.angle_beta   90.00
_cell.angle_gamma   90.00
#
_symmetry.space_group_name_H-M   'P 1'
#
loop_
_entity.id
_entity.type
_entity.pdbx_description
1 polymer ?
#
loop_
_entity_poly.entity_id
_entity_poly.type
_entity_poly.pdbx_seq_one_letter_code
_entity_poly.pdbx_strand_id
1 'polypeptide(L)' 'MAFASNAQATNTLNPLALIAGFFRAIGNGLVTMAESNQRLKRARNLMDLSDAELAARGIKREDIVKHAFGDIMYI' A
#
# COMPACT_ATOMS: atom_id res chain seq x y z
N MET A 1 -30.97 -38.48 -11.63
CA MET A 1 -30.99 -38.21 -10.18
C MET A 1 -30.08 -37.01 -9.93
N ALA A 2 -30.64 -35.81 -9.93
CA ALA A 2 -29.90 -34.56 -9.75
C ALA A 2 -29.82 -34.24 -8.25
N PHE A 3 -28.62 -34.10 -7.71
CA PHE A 3 -28.41 -33.52 -6.38
C PHE A 3 -28.21 -32.02 -6.55
N ALA A 4 -29.27 -31.24 -6.36
CA ALA A 4 -29.15 -29.81 -6.15
C ALA A 4 -28.57 -29.59 -4.74
N SER A 5 -27.30 -29.19 -4.68
CA SER A 5 -26.66 -28.67 -3.48
C SER A 5 -27.29 -27.32 -3.14
N ASN A 6 -28.20 -27.30 -2.18
CA ASN A 6 -28.68 -26.05 -1.58
C ASN A 6 -27.65 -25.59 -0.55
N ALA A 7 -26.69 -24.77 -0.98
CA ALA A 7 -25.84 -24.02 -0.06
C ALA A 7 -26.72 -22.98 0.66
N GLN A 8 -27.27 -23.36 1.80
CA GLN A 8 -27.97 -22.44 2.69
C GLN A 8 -26.92 -21.56 3.36
N ALA A 9 -26.67 -20.38 2.78
CA ALA A 9 -26.01 -19.30 3.49
C ALA A 9 -26.94 -18.84 4.60
N THR A 10 -26.70 -19.29 5.82
CA THR A 10 -27.34 -18.77 7.03
C THR A 10 -26.84 -17.34 7.23
N ASN A 11 -27.48 -16.39 6.55
CA ASN A 11 -27.31 -14.96 6.77
C ASN A 11 -27.98 -14.58 8.09
N THR A 12 -27.44 -15.06 9.20
CA THR A 12 -27.77 -14.53 10.52
C THR A 12 -27.14 -13.15 10.58
N LEU A 13 -27.98 -12.11 10.61
CA LEU A 13 -27.55 -10.73 10.83
C LEU A 13 -26.91 -10.64 12.23
N ASN A 14 -25.62 -10.99 12.31
CA ASN A 14 -24.85 -10.96 13.55
C ASN A 14 -24.28 -9.54 13.71
N PRO A 15 -24.80 -8.74 14.66
CA PRO A 15 -24.34 -7.36 14.84
C PRO A 15 -22.85 -7.27 15.14
N LEU A 16 -22.25 -8.30 15.76
CA LEU A 16 -20.81 -8.35 15.98
C LEU A 16 -20.02 -8.52 14.66
N ALA A 17 -20.57 -9.28 13.70
CA ALA A 17 -19.95 -9.43 12.38
C ALA A 17 -19.98 -8.12 11.58
N LEU A 18 -21.04 -7.31 11.74
CA LEU A 18 -21.13 -5.99 11.12
C LEU A 18 -20.08 -5.02 11.69
N ILE A 19 -19.95 -4.97 13.02
CA ILE A 19 -18.94 -4.12 13.68
C ILE A 19 -17.53 -4.58 13.30
N ALA A 20 -17.26 -5.89 13.31
CA ALA A 20 -15.98 -6.44 12.87
C ALA A 20 -15.68 -6.11 11.40
N GLY A 21 -16.70 -6.17 10.53
CA GLY A 21 -16.59 -5.78 9.12
C GLY A 21 -16.21 -4.31 8.94
N PHE A 22 -16.81 -3.40 9.72
CA PHE A 22 -16.48 -1.97 9.71
C PHE A 22 -15.01 -1.71 10.06
N PHE A 23 -14.53 -2.24 11.19
CA PHE A 23 -13.13 -2.06 11.60
C PHE A 23 -12.15 -2.74 10.64
N ARG A 24 -12.52 -3.88 10.05
CA ARG A 24 -11.72 -4.55 9.03
C ARG A 24 -11.60 -3.69 7.76
N ALA A 25 -12.68 -3.04 7.33
CA ALA A 25 -12.64 -2.14 6.18
C ALA A 25 -11.73 -0.93 6.44
N ILE A 26 -11.81 -0.32 7.63
CA ILE A 26 -10.90 0.78 8.03
C ILE A 26 -9.45 0.30 8.06
N GLY A 27 -9.18 -0.83 8.72
CA GLY A 27 -7.83 -1.41 8.82
C GLY A 27 -7.23 -1.69 7.45
N ASN A 28 -8.00 -2.31 6.55
CA ASN A 28 -7.58 -2.53 5.17
C ASN A 28 -7.30 -1.21 4.44
N GLY A 29 -8.14 -0.19 4.63
CA GLY A 29 -7.93 1.15 4.06
C GLY A 29 -6.62 1.79 4.54
N LEU A 30 -6.31 1.68 5.82
CA LEU A 30 -5.04 2.15 6.39
C LEU A 30 -3.84 1.40 5.84
N VAL A 31 -3.93 0.07 5.69
CA VAL A 31 -2.88 -0.76 5.07
C VAL A 31 -2.67 -0.36 3.62
N THR A 32 -3.75 -0.24 2.83
CA THR A 32 -3.66 0.22 1.44
C THR A 32 -3.06 1.62 1.34
N MET A 33 -3.42 2.53 2.26
CA MET A 33 -2.82 3.87 2.30
C MET A 33 -1.31 3.81 2.62
N ALA A 34 -0.89 2.95 3.55
CA ALA A 34 0.51 2.73 3.91
C ALA A 34 1.31 2.09 2.76
N GLU A 35 0.76 1.09 2.07
CA GLU A 35 1.37 0.46 0.89
C GLU A 35 1.39 1.39 -0.32
N SER A 36 0.45 2.34 -0.39
CA SER A 36 0.39 3.34 -1.45
C SER A 36 1.45 4.42 -1.32
N ASN A 37 2.34 4.37 -0.31
CA ASN A 37 3.33 5.40 -0.03
C ASN A 37 4.22 5.67 -1.27
N GLN A 38 3.80 6.66 -2.04
CA GLN A 38 4.37 7.04 -3.32
C GLN A 38 5.82 7.50 -3.17
N ARG A 39 6.19 8.04 -2.00
CA ARG A 39 7.55 8.45 -1.66
C ARG A 39 8.48 7.24 -1.54
N LEU A 40 8.02 6.17 -0.88
CA LEU A 40 8.80 4.93 -0.77
C LEU A 40 8.99 4.26 -2.15
N LYS A 41 7.94 4.28 -2.99
CA LYS A 41 8.05 3.82 -4.38
C LYS A 41 9.04 4.66 -5.20
N ARG A 42 9.01 6.00 -5.08
CA ARG A 42 10.01 6.88 -5.71
C ARG A 42 11.43 6.57 -5.24
N ALA A 43 11.64 6.43 -3.94
CA ALA A 43 12.95 6.11 -3.39
C ALA A 43 13.48 4.79 -3.95
N ARG A 44 12.66 3.73 -3.95
CA ARG A 44 13.02 2.42 -4.54
C ARG A 44 13.35 2.52 -6.02
N ASN A 45 12.49 3.19 -6.79
CA ASN A 45 12.74 3.39 -8.23
C ASN A 45 14.05 4.13 -8.50
N LEU A 46 14.46 5.07 -7.63
CA LEU A 46 15.74 5.76 -7.76
C LEU A 46 16.92 4.88 -7.31
N MET A 47 16.73 4.05 -6.27
CA MET A 47 17.76 3.11 -5.82
C MET A 47 18.04 1.99 -6.83
N ASP A 48 17.04 1.61 -7.63
CA ASP A 48 17.17 0.60 -8.68
C ASP A 48 17.97 1.11 -9.91
N LEU A 49 18.24 2.41 -10.01
CA LEU A 49 19.02 3.00 -11.10
C LEU A 49 20.53 2.84 -10.89
N SER A 50 21.26 2.67 -11.99
CA SER A 50 22.73 2.70 -11.99
C SER A 50 23.27 4.11 -11.72
N ASP A 51 24.54 4.22 -11.29
CA ASP A 51 25.16 5.52 -11.01
C ASP A 51 25.21 6.43 -12.24
N ALA A 52 25.40 5.86 -13.43
CA ALA A 52 25.37 6.60 -14.68
C ALA A 52 23.98 7.20 -14.97
N GLU A 53 22.91 6.44 -14.71
CA GLU A 53 21.53 6.91 -14.90
C GLU A 53 21.13 7.94 -13.85
N LEU A 54 21.59 7.79 -12.61
CA LEU A 54 21.42 8.79 -11.56
C LEU A 54 22.15 10.09 -11.92
N ALA A 55 23.41 9.99 -12.38
CA ALA A 55 24.20 11.13 -12.81
C ALA A 55 23.59 11.85 -14.02
N ALA A 56 23.03 11.11 -14.99
CA ALA A 56 22.29 11.67 -16.12
C ALA A 56 21.05 12.46 -15.67
N ARG A 57 20.46 12.10 -14.52
CA ARG A 57 19.34 12.82 -13.88
C ARG A 57 19.80 13.90 -12.89
N GLY A 58 21.12 14.10 -12.71
CA GLY A 58 21.67 15.05 -11.76
C GLY A 58 21.47 14.66 -10.29
N ILE A 59 21.21 13.38 -10.00
CA ILE A 59 20.96 12.87 -8.66
C ILE A 59 22.19 12.10 -8.19
N LYS A 60 22.66 12.38 -6.96
CA LYS A 60 23.67 11.55 -6.28
C LYS A 60 23.00 10.44 -5.50
N ARG A 61 23.66 9.29 -5.37
CA ARG A 61 23.11 8.13 -4.65
C ARG A 61 22.82 8.45 -3.18
N GLU A 62 23.67 9.23 -2.52
CA GLU A 62 23.44 9.70 -1.15
C GLU A 62 22.24 10.64 -0.99
N ASP A 63 21.84 11.35 -2.06
CA ASP A 63 20.78 12.34 -2.01
C ASP A 63 19.39 11.79 -2.41
N ILE A 64 19.29 10.49 -2.74
CA ILE A 64 18.03 9.84 -3.12
C ILE A 64 16.95 10.04 -2.04
N VAL A 65 17.30 9.92 -0.76
CA VAL A 65 16.37 10.09 0.35
C VAL A 65 15.87 11.54 0.42
N LYS A 66 16.78 12.51 0.30
CA LYS A 66 16.41 13.94 0.28
C LYS A 66 15.51 14.25 -0.91
N HIS A 67 15.74 13.63 -2.06
CA HIS A 67 14.92 13.84 -3.25
C HIS A 67 13.54 13.16 -3.15
N ALA A 68 13.47 11.98 -2.54
CA ALA A 68 12.22 11.24 -2.39
C ALA A 68 11.32 11.75 -1.26
N PHE A 69 11.90 12.36 -0.23
CA PHE A 69 11.22 12.84 0.99
C PHE A 69 11.40 14.33 1.27
N GLY A 70 11.97 15.10 0.35
CA GLY A 70 12.27 16.54 0.55
C GLY A 70 11.05 17.41 0.79
N ASP A 71 9.84 16.89 0.55
CA ASP A 71 8.58 17.56 0.86
C ASP A 71 8.19 17.47 2.35
N ILE A 72 8.74 16.51 3.09
CA ILE A 72 8.46 16.30 4.52
C ILE A 72 9.71 16.37 5.41
N MET A 73 10.91 16.24 4.82
CA MET A 73 12.17 16.29 5.54
C MET A 73 12.51 17.75 5.83
N TYR A 74 12.47 18.15 7.09
CA TYR A 74 13.01 19.43 7.54
C TYR A 74 14.54 19.32 7.53
N ILE A 75 15.20 20.06 6.64
CA ILE A 75 16.66 20.16 6.52
C ILE A 75 17.07 21.59 6.86
#